data_AF-A0A150NCT1-F1
#
_entry.id   AF-A0A150NCT1-F1
#
_cell.length_a   1.000
_cell.length_b   1.000
_cell.length_c   1.000
_cell.angle_alpha   90.00
_cell.angle_beta   90.00
_cell.angle_gamma   90.00
#
_symmetry.space_group_name_H-M   'P 1'
#
loop_
_entity.id
_entity.type
_entity.pdbx_description
1 polymer ?
#
loop_
_entity_poly.entity_id
_entity_poly.type
_entity_poly.pdbx_seq_one_letter_code
_entity_poly.pdbx_strand_id
1 'polypeptide(L)'
;MKQLLRTIWRWFVSWNIGIIVAVTVFIAADFHVLPSLLSGMGAMWGVSAVMKRRHRRLAADVPTEEQAYVRSQLGEARALWKRLRRARYRLRSVAMWQTVSRLSAIVDRIIRAVEQQPHQLRLAQPFFLNEWPTAVEMVEKYVYLSQQPVQNAEMAAALQQTERLLGELTEAAERQLLEVLSNDVWSLHTGAKMLEQSLHQSSARLHLPLSKKGE
;
A
#
# COMPACT_ATOMS: atom_id res chain seq x y z
N MET A 1 13.92 1.46 -11.38
CA MET A 1 14.97 2.26 -12.06
C MET A 1 15.09 3.70 -11.55
N LYS A 2 13.98 4.47 -11.41
CA LYS A 2 14.05 5.87 -10.96
C LYS A 2 14.67 6.07 -9.56
N GLN A 3 14.48 5.13 -8.63
CA GLN A 3 15.08 5.21 -7.28
C GLN A 3 16.59 4.91 -7.25
N LEU A 4 17.06 3.96 -8.08
CA LEU A 4 18.49 3.66 -8.20
C LEU A 4 19.23 4.78 -8.91
N LEU A 5 18.67 5.31 -10.00
CA LEU A 5 19.24 6.46 -10.71
C LEU A 5 19.34 7.69 -9.78
N ARG A 6 18.32 7.93 -8.95
CA ARG A 6 18.33 9.03 -7.98
C ARG A 6 19.32 8.79 -6.83
N THR A 7 19.56 7.53 -6.47
CA THR A 7 20.57 7.17 -5.47
C THR A 7 21.97 7.35 -6.03
N ILE A 8 22.23 6.89 -7.25
CA ILE A 8 23.51 7.07 -7.94
C ILE A 8 23.78 8.56 -8.19
N TRP A 9 22.78 9.32 -8.64
CA TRP A 9 22.88 10.76 -8.83
C TRP A 9 23.21 11.49 -7.52
N ARG A 10 22.58 11.08 -6.41
CA ARG A 10 22.86 11.63 -5.08
C ARG A 10 24.29 11.34 -4.63
N TRP A 11 24.78 10.12 -4.83
CA TRP A 11 26.16 9.76 -4.52
C TRP A 11 27.14 10.52 -5.41
N PHE A 12 26.82 10.70 -6.69
CA PHE A 12 27.64 11.46 -7.63
C PHE A 12 27.74 12.94 -7.23
N VAL A 13 26.63 13.61 -6.94
CA VAL A 13 26.64 15.02 -6.51
C VAL A 13 27.34 15.18 -5.16
N SER A 14 27.09 14.28 -4.21
CA SER A 14 27.77 14.28 -2.90
C SER A 14 29.28 14.10 -3.01
N TRP A 15 29.73 13.21 -3.89
CA TRP A 15 31.14 12.93 -4.12
C TRP A 15 31.83 14.16 -4.72
N ASN A 16 31.23 14.78 -5.73
CA ASN A 16 31.80 15.97 -6.37
C ASN A 16 31.91 17.16 -5.40
N ILE A 17 30.89 17.41 -4.58
CA ILE A 17 30.93 18.48 -3.57
C ILE A 17 32.00 18.18 -2.51
N GLY A 18 32.13 16.92 -2.08
CA GLY A 18 33.17 16.51 -1.14
C GLY A 18 34.58 16.72 -1.67
N ILE A 19 34.83 16.40 -2.95
CA ILE A 19 36.12 16.66 -3.61
C ILE A 19 36.40 18.16 -3.66
N ILE A 20 35.43 18.97 -4.07
CA ILE A 20 35.62 20.42 -4.21
C ILE A 20 35.98 21.04 -2.85
N VAL A 21 35.27 20.68 -1.77
CA VAL A 21 35.57 21.17 -0.41
C VAL A 21 36.94 20.67 0.07
N ALA A 22 37.28 19.41 -0.16
CA ALA A 22 38.57 18.85 0.24
C ALA A 22 39.74 19.54 -0.48
N VAL A 23 39.61 19.84 -1.77
CA VAL A 23 40.62 20.56 -2.55
C VAL A 23 40.80 21.99 -2.05
N THR A 24 39.69 22.71 -1.78
CA THR A 24 39.75 24.08 -1.25
C THR A 24 40.41 24.13 0.12
N VAL A 25 40.09 23.19 1.02
CA VAL A 25 40.70 23.11 2.35
C VAL A 25 42.16 22.65 2.28
N PHE A 26 42.51 21.77 1.34
CA PHE A 26 43.88 21.28 1.14
C PHE A 26 44.84 22.40 0.70
N ILE A 27 44.37 23.31 -0.15
CA ILE A 27 45.14 24.49 -0.59
C ILE A 27 45.26 25.51 0.56
N ALA A 28 44.22 25.68 1.38
CA ALA A 28 44.23 26.63 2.49
C ALA A 28 45.03 26.16 3.73
N ALA A 29 45.38 24.87 3.82
CA ALA A 29 46.01 24.26 5.00
C ALA A 29 47.48 23.85 4.78
N ASP A 30 48.18 24.45 3.80
CA ASP A 30 49.58 24.16 3.47
C ASP A 30 49.87 22.64 3.41
N PHE A 31 49.13 21.92 2.57
CA PHE A 31 49.36 20.51 2.21
C PHE A 31 49.22 19.46 3.34
N HIS A 32 48.50 19.74 4.42
CA HIS A 32 48.18 18.72 5.43
C HIS A 32 46.98 17.83 5.01
N VAL A 33 47.27 16.55 4.72
CA VAL A 33 46.30 15.54 4.23
C VAL A 33 45.27 15.06 5.27
N LEU A 34 45.62 15.04 6.55
CA LEU A 34 44.76 14.52 7.62
C LEU A 34 43.49 15.38 7.89
N PRO A 35 43.59 16.72 8.03
CA PRO A 35 42.41 17.56 8.31
C PRO A 35 41.46 17.69 7.11
N SER A 36 41.96 17.61 5.86
CA SER A 36 41.12 17.66 4.66
C SER A 36 40.31 16.37 4.46
N LEU A 37 40.88 15.21 4.81
CA LEU A 37 40.16 13.94 4.76
C LEU A 37 39.04 13.88 5.82
N LEU A 38 39.32 14.35 7.04
CA LEU A 38 38.36 14.41 8.14
C LEU A 38 37.22 15.39 7.87
N SER A 39 37.51 16.55 7.26
CA SER A 39 36.47 17.53 6.90
C SER A 39 35.56 17.02 5.78
N GLY A 40 36.13 16.33 4.77
CA GLY A 40 35.36 15.69 3.69
C GLY A 40 34.42 14.58 4.20
N MET A 41 34.90 13.73 5.12
CA MET A 41 34.07 12.70 5.76
C MET A 41 32.97 13.31 6.63
N GLY A 42 33.27 14.38 7.38
CA GLY A 42 32.29 15.11 8.17
C GLY A 42 31.19 15.74 7.32
N ALA A 43 31.55 16.35 6.19
CA ALA A 43 30.60 16.92 5.25
C ALA A 43 29.69 15.83 4.63
N MET A 44 30.25 14.68 4.24
CA MET A 44 29.49 13.55 3.69
C MET A 44 28.48 12.99 4.72
N TRP A 45 28.89 12.83 5.97
CA TRP A 45 28.01 12.36 7.03
C TRP A 45 26.89 13.38 7.35
N GLY A 46 27.23 14.67 7.40
CA GLY A 46 26.29 15.77 7.60
C GLY A 46 25.23 15.85 6.49
N VAL A 47 25.65 15.82 5.22
CA VAL A 47 24.75 15.84 4.06
C VAL A 47 23.86 14.59 4.03
N SER A 48 24.41 13.41 4.31
CA SER A 48 23.64 12.16 4.39
C SER A 48 22.58 12.19 5.51
N ALA A 49 22.91 12.74 6.68
CA ALA A 49 21.98 12.92 7.79
C ALA A 49 20.87 13.94 7.46
N VAL A 50 21.20 15.07 6.85
CA VAL A 50 20.22 16.08 6.40
C VAL A 50 19.30 15.50 5.33
N MET A 51 19.83 14.72 4.39
CA MET A 51 19.04 14.14 3.30
C MET A 51 18.12 13.01 3.78
N LYS A 52 18.55 12.22 4.79
CA LYS A 52 17.71 11.24 5.48
C LYS A 52 16.61 11.92 6.31
N ARG A 53 16.90 13.06 6.95
CA ARG A 53 15.89 13.90 7.63
C ARG A 53 14.90 14.51 6.64
N ARG A 54 15.36 15.04 5.51
CA ARG A 54 14.49 15.63 4.47
C ARG A 54 13.57 14.58 3.83
N HIS A 55 14.05 13.36 3.65
CA HIS A 55 13.22 12.24 3.16
C HIS A 55 12.14 11.82 4.17
N ARG A 56 12.44 11.85 5.48
CA ARG A 56 11.41 11.66 6.52
C ARG A 56 10.44 12.83 6.60
N ARG A 57 10.90 14.07 6.36
CA ARG A 57 10.02 15.25 6.33
C ARG A 57 9.08 15.26 5.12
N LEU A 58 9.54 14.85 3.93
CA LEU A 58 8.68 14.64 2.76
C LEU A 58 7.63 13.54 2.96
N ALA A 59 7.89 12.55 3.81
CA ALA A 59 6.91 11.56 4.26
C ALA A 59 6.05 12.04 5.44
N ALA A 60 6.46 13.11 6.13
CA ALA A 60 5.76 13.73 7.25
C ALA A 60 4.94 14.98 6.83
N ASP A 61 5.07 15.44 5.59
CA ASP A 61 4.30 16.54 4.97
C ASP A 61 2.92 16.07 4.46
N VAL A 62 2.38 14.97 5.00
CA VAL A 62 0.92 14.77 4.94
C VAL A 62 0.36 15.68 6.04
N PRO A 63 -0.36 16.77 5.71
CA PRO A 63 -0.83 17.73 6.69
C PRO A 63 -1.55 16.99 7.82
N THR A 64 -1.26 17.36 9.07
CA THR A 64 -1.77 16.67 10.28
C THR A 64 -3.29 16.49 10.24
N GLU A 65 -3.99 17.40 9.57
CA GLU A 65 -5.44 17.38 9.32
C GLU A 65 -5.87 16.27 8.34
N GLU A 66 -5.15 16.06 7.24
CA GLU A 66 -5.42 14.97 6.28
C GLU A 66 -5.15 13.61 6.93
N GLN A 67 -4.12 13.49 7.77
CA GLN A 67 -3.89 12.27 8.54
C GLN A 67 -4.99 12.01 9.58
N ALA A 68 -5.47 13.04 10.25
CA ALA A 68 -6.58 12.92 11.20
C ALA A 68 -7.87 12.49 10.49
N TYR A 69 -8.15 13.05 9.31
CA TYR A 69 -9.27 12.66 8.47
C TYR A 69 -9.17 11.20 7.99
N VAL A 70 -8.00 10.77 7.52
CA VAL A 70 -7.79 9.37 7.13
C VAL A 70 -8.04 8.43 8.30
N ARG A 71 -7.52 8.77 9.48
CA ARG A 71 -7.70 7.95 10.69
C ARG A 71 -9.15 7.89 11.16
N SER A 72 -9.90 9.01 11.09
CA SER A 72 -11.31 9.00 11.47
C SER A 72 -12.13 8.14 10.52
N GLN A 73 -11.95 8.31 9.21
CA GLN A 73 -12.63 7.52 8.17
C GLN A 73 -12.34 6.02 8.29
N LEU A 74 -11.09 5.64 8.51
CA LEU A 74 -10.73 4.24 8.77
C LEU A 74 -11.32 3.72 10.08
N GLY A 75 -11.39 4.56 11.11
CA GLY A 75 -12.04 4.24 12.38
C GLY A 75 -13.52 3.90 12.21
N GLU A 76 -14.26 4.74 11.47
CA GLU A 76 -15.66 4.55 11.13
C GLU A 76 -15.88 3.28 10.29
N ALA A 77 -15.11 3.11 9.22
CA ALA A 77 -15.17 1.92 8.37
C ALA A 77 -14.92 0.63 9.18
N ARG A 78 -13.96 0.67 10.11
CA ARG A 78 -13.62 -0.47 10.97
C ARG A 78 -14.68 -0.74 12.05
N ALA A 79 -15.35 0.29 12.55
CA ALA A 79 -16.51 0.13 13.44
C ALA A 79 -17.67 -0.56 12.73
N LEU A 80 -18.01 -0.13 11.51
CA LEU A 80 -19.00 -0.78 10.66
C LEU A 80 -18.62 -2.23 10.32
N TRP A 81 -17.35 -2.50 10.07
CA TRP A 81 -16.87 -3.86 9.82
C TRP A 81 -17.04 -4.79 11.02
N LYS A 82 -16.81 -4.28 12.24
CA LYS A 82 -17.11 -5.03 13.47
C LYS A 82 -18.61 -5.26 13.63
N ARG A 83 -19.47 -4.33 13.21
CA ARG A 83 -20.93 -4.51 13.19
C ARG A 83 -21.35 -5.61 12.21
N LEU A 84 -20.90 -5.53 10.95
CA LEU A 84 -21.18 -6.54 9.93
C LEU A 84 -20.76 -7.93 10.40
N ARG A 85 -19.57 -8.05 10.97
CA ARG A 85 -19.05 -9.32 11.50
C ARG A 85 -19.94 -9.91 12.59
N ARG A 86 -20.51 -9.07 13.47
CA ARG A 86 -21.45 -9.50 14.51
C ARG A 86 -22.78 -9.95 13.90
N ALA A 87 -23.32 -9.20 12.95
CA ALA A 87 -24.53 -9.56 12.23
C ALA A 87 -24.38 -10.90 11.48
N ARG A 88 -23.20 -11.14 10.88
CA ARG A 88 -22.86 -12.38 10.18
C ARG A 88 -23.07 -13.65 11.02
N TYR A 89 -22.75 -13.62 12.32
CA TYR A 89 -22.94 -14.78 13.19
C TYR A 89 -24.41 -15.11 13.50
N ARG A 90 -25.32 -14.18 13.21
CA ARG A 90 -26.77 -14.35 13.40
C ARG A 90 -27.50 -14.77 12.13
N LEU A 91 -26.79 -14.87 11.01
CA LEU A 91 -27.34 -15.32 9.73
C LEU A 91 -27.67 -16.82 9.77
N ARG A 92 -28.86 -17.18 9.29
CA ARG A 92 -29.28 -18.57 9.11
C ARG A 92 -29.13 -19.07 7.67
N SER A 93 -29.15 -18.17 6.68
CA SER A 93 -28.94 -18.49 5.27
C SER A 93 -27.44 -18.69 4.97
N VAL A 94 -27.10 -19.86 4.43
CA VAL A 94 -25.71 -20.21 4.06
C VAL A 94 -25.21 -19.33 2.92
N ALA A 95 -26.04 -19.08 1.90
CA ALA A 95 -25.70 -18.23 0.76
C ALA A 95 -25.38 -16.80 1.23
N MET A 96 -26.27 -16.21 2.04
CA MET A 96 -26.05 -14.90 2.63
C MET A 96 -24.81 -14.86 3.53
N TRP A 97 -24.57 -15.91 4.32
CA TRP A 97 -23.37 -16.00 5.15
C TRP A 97 -22.08 -16.00 4.33
N GLN A 98 -22.07 -16.69 3.18
CA GLN A 98 -20.94 -16.68 2.25
C GLN A 98 -20.71 -15.29 1.64
N THR A 99 -21.78 -14.64 1.15
CA THR A 99 -21.73 -13.27 0.61
C THR A 99 -21.18 -12.28 1.63
N VAL A 100 -21.74 -12.27 2.85
CA VAL A 100 -21.31 -11.37 3.94
C VAL A 100 -19.88 -11.69 4.39
N SER A 101 -19.47 -12.96 4.41
CA SER A 101 -18.09 -13.35 4.74
C SER A 101 -17.10 -12.82 3.70
N ARG A 102 -17.43 -12.97 2.41
CA ARG A 102 -16.62 -12.47 1.29
C ARG A 102 -16.52 -10.96 1.33
N LEU A 103 -17.64 -10.25 1.45
CA LEU A 103 -17.69 -8.79 1.61
C LEU A 103 -16.84 -8.32 2.79
N SER A 104 -16.99 -8.95 3.96
CA SER A 104 -16.21 -8.61 5.15
C SER A 104 -14.70 -8.80 4.96
N ALA A 105 -14.28 -9.83 4.22
CA ALA A 105 -12.88 -10.09 3.92
C ALA A 105 -12.31 -9.04 2.96
N ILE A 106 -13.05 -8.67 1.91
CA ILE A 106 -12.65 -7.64 0.95
C ILE A 106 -12.50 -6.29 1.66
N VAL A 107 -13.49 -5.90 2.45
CA VAL A 107 -13.46 -4.62 3.17
C VAL A 107 -12.31 -4.55 4.18
N ASP A 108 -11.98 -5.65 4.88
CA ASP A 108 -10.79 -5.66 5.75
C ASP A 108 -9.49 -5.46 4.95
N ARG A 109 -9.41 -6.00 3.73
CA ARG A 109 -8.26 -5.79 2.84
C ARG A 109 -8.18 -4.34 2.36
N ILE A 110 -9.31 -3.72 1.98
CA ILE A 110 -9.34 -2.29 1.60
C ILE A 110 -8.88 -1.42 2.78
N ILE A 111 -9.41 -1.66 3.99
CA ILE A 111 -9.00 -0.94 5.20
C ILE A 111 -7.50 -1.09 5.43
N ARG A 112 -6.95 -2.31 5.35
CA ARG A 112 -5.50 -2.54 5.53
C ARG A 112 -4.65 -1.89 4.44
N ALA A 113 -5.11 -1.91 3.19
CA ALA A 113 -4.40 -1.26 2.08
C ALA A 113 -4.31 0.26 2.30
N VAL A 114 -5.41 0.88 2.71
CA VAL A 114 -5.44 2.32 3.03
C VAL A 114 -4.65 2.64 4.30
N GLU A 115 -4.63 1.76 5.31
CA GLU A 115 -3.77 1.89 6.50
C GLU A 115 -2.28 1.91 6.11
N GLN A 116 -1.87 1.10 5.12
CA GLN A 116 -0.49 1.08 4.61
C GLN A 116 -0.18 2.27 3.71
N GLN A 117 -1.15 2.69 2.91
CA GLN A 117 -1.00 3.73 1.89
C GLN A 117 -2.14 4.77 2.01
N PRO A 118 -2.03 5.77 2.91
CA PRO A 118 -3.10 6.72 3.20
C PRO A 118 -3.66 7.47 1.99
N HIS A 119 -2.83 7.71 0.97
CA HIS A 119 -3.21 8.38 -0.27
C HIS A 119 -4.24 7.59 -1.10
N GLN A 120 -4.34 6.28 -0.90
CA GLN A 120 -5.33 5.43 -1.56
C GLN A 120 -6.74 5.60 -0.97
N LEU A 121 -6.89 6.28 0.17
CA LEU A 121 -8.21 6.57 0.74
C LEU A 121 -9.10 7.27 -0.28
N ARG A 122 -8.56 8.18 -1.10
CA ARG A 122 -9.35 8.90 -2.12
C ARG A 122 -10.08 7.96 -3.09
N LEU A 123 -9.50 6.80 -3.37
CA LEU A 123 -10.12 5.79 -4.22
C LEU A 123 -11.23 5.04 -3.46
N ALA A 124 -10.99 4.66 -2.21
CA ALA A 124 -11.95 3.90 -1.39
C ALA A 124 -13.03 4.78 -0.70
N GLN A 125 -12.85 6.09 -0.66
CA GLN A 125 -13.67 7.02 0.10
C GLN A 125 -15.15 7.01 -0.32
N PRO A 126 -15.52 7.07 -1.62
CA PRO A 126 -16.93 7.02 -2.03
C PRO A 126 -17.63 5.74 -1.56
N PHE A 127 -16.93 4.61 -1.63
CA PHE A 127 -17.43 3.33 -1.15
C PHE A 127 -17.65 3.33 0.37
N PHE A 128 -16.69 3.85 1.15
CA PHE A 128 -16.81 3.89 2.62
C PHE A 128 -17.90 4.83 3.12
N LEU A 129 -18.20 5.91 2.39
CA LEU A 129 -19.20 6.88 2.79
C LEU A 129 -20.63 6.49 2.39
N ASN A 130 -20.82 5.87 1.23
CA ASN A 130 -22.15 5.65 0.67
C ASN A 130 -22.57 4.17 0.72
N GLU A 131 -21.76 3.30 0.14
CA GLU A 131 -22.15 1.91 -0.12
C GLU A 131 -21.97 1.03 1.13
N TRP A 132 -20.85 1.22 1.83
CA TRP A 132 -20.49 0.39 2.96
C TRP A 132 -21.46 0.49 4.16
N PRO A 133 -21.85 1.69 4.62
CA PRO A 133 -22.82 1.81 5.71
C PRO A 133 -24.18 1.21 5.33
N THR A 134 -24.63 1.46 4.11
CA THR A 134 -25.88 0.92 3.55
C THR A 134 -25.86 -0.61 3.52
N ALA A 135 -24.75 -1.21 3.09
CA ALA A 135 -24.58 -2.66 3.11
C ALA A 135 -24.70 -3.25 4.51
N VAL A 136 -24.04 -2.62 5.50
CA VAL A 136 -24.12 -3.06 6.91
C VAL A 136 -25.56 -3.00 7.40
N GLU A 137 -26.28 -1.91 7.11
CA GLU A 137 -27.68 -1.75 7.49
C GLU A 137 -28.58 -2.81 6.81
N MET A 138 -28.39 -3.09 5.53
CA MET A 138 -29.14 -4.12 4.81
C MET A 138 -28.92 -5.52 5.40
N VAL A 139 -27.68 -5.85 5.78
CA VAL A 139 -27.38 -7.14 6.44
C VAL A 139 -28.02 -7.21 7.82
N GLU A 140 -27.97 -6.13 8.61
CA GLU A 140 -28.63 -6.09 9.93
C GLU A 140 -30.15 -6.24 9.81
N LYS A 141 -30.78 -5.54 8.85
CA LYS A 141 -32.22 -5.68 8.54
C LYS A 141 -32.57 -7.07 8.03
N TYR A 142 -31.76 -7.65 7.15
CA TYR A 142 -31.93 -9.02 6.69
C TYR A 142 -31.93 -10.00 7.87
N VAL A 143 -30.93 -9.91 8.76
CA VAL A 143 -30.84 -10.75 9.96
C VAL A 143 -32.11 -10.61 10.79
N TYR A 144 -32.56 -9.38 11.04
CA TYR A 144 -33.76 -9.11 11.81
C TYR A 144 -35.02 -9.72 11.19
N LEU A 145 -35.24 -9.53 9.89
CA LEU A 145 -36.42 -10.01 9.18
C LEU A 145 -36.41 -11.54 9.00
N SER A 146 -35.24 -12.14 8.73
CA SER A 146 -35.10 -13.59 8.58
C SER A 146 -35.43 -14.39 9.85
N GLN A 147 -35.43 -13.72 11.01
CA GLN A 147 -35.74 -14.33 12.31
C GLN A 147 -37.21 -14.15 12.71
N GLN A 148 -37.99 -13.38 11.96
CA GLN A 148 -39.39 -13.16 12.28
C GLN A 148 -40.23 -14.41 11.99
N PRO A 149 -41.19 -14.74 12.87
CA PRO A 149 -42.07 -15.91 12.70
C PRO A 149 -43.11 -15.72 11.60
N VAL A 150 -43.43 -14.47 11.23
CA VAL A 150 -44.42 -14.13 10.21
C VAL A 150 -43.70 -13.80 8.90
N GLN A 151 -43.57 -14.79 8.03
CA GLN A 151 -43.00 -14.61 6.69
C GLN A 151 -44.14 -14.61 5.66
N ASN A 152 -44.44 -13.44 5.11
CA ASN A 152 -45.33 -13.32 3.96
C ASN A 152 -44.50 -13.36 2.65
N ALA A 153 -45.17 -13.52 1.51
CA ALA A 153 -44.50 -13.62 0.21
C ALA A 153 -43.67 -12.37 -0.14
N GLU A 154 -44.14 -11.18 0.26
CA GLU A 154 -43.43 -9.92 0.06
C GLU A 154 -42.11 -9.87 0.83
N MET A 155 -42.09 -10.33 2.09
CA MET A 155 -40.89 -10.37 2.91
C MET A 155 -39.87 -11.37 2.37
N ALA A 156 -40.33 -12.54 1.89
CA ALA A 156 -39.44 -13.51 1.24
C ALA A 156 -38.80 -12.93 -0.03
N ALA A 157 -39.59 -12.21 -0.85
CA ALA A 157 -39.09 -11.53 -2.04
C ALA A 157 -38.06 -10.43 -1.70
N ALA A 158 -38.34 -9.62 -0.67
CA ALA A 158 -37.43 -8.58 -0.21
C ALA A 158 -36.09 -9.15 0.32
N LEU A 159 -36.14 -10.26 1.07
CA LEU A 159 -34.94 -10.97 1.53
C LEU A 159 -34.12 -11.50 0.36
N GLN A 160 -34.75 -12.11 -0.64
CA GLN A 160 -34.07 -12.62 -1.82
C GLN A 160 -33.45 -11.48 -2.67
N GLN A 161 -34.17 -10.37 -2.85
CA GLN A 161 -33.64 -9.19 -3.53
C GLN A 161 -32.43 -8.62 -2.78
N THR A 162 -32.49 -8.58 -1.46
CA THR A 162 -31.39 -8.13 -0.60
C THR A 162 -30.15 -9.01 -0.76
N GLU A 163 -30.31 -10.34 -0.80
CA GLU A 163 -29.20 -11.27 -1.05
C GLU A 163 -28.53 -11.02 -2.40
N ARG A 164 -29.32 -10.79 -3.47
CA ARG A 164 -28.80 -10.49 -4.81
C ARG A 164 -28.02 -9.17 -4.83
N LEU A 165 -28.59 -8.09 -4.31
CA LEU A 165 -27.97 -6.78 -4.28
C LEU A 165 -26.66 -6.77 -3.48
N LEU A 166 -26.61 -7.48 -2.35
CA LEU A 166 -25.37 -7.62 -1.58
C LEU A 166 -24.33 -8.47 -2.30
N GLY A 167 -24.75 -9.44 -3.12
CA GLY A 167 -23.88 -10.17 -4.03
C GLY A 167 -23.21 -9.24 -5.05
N GLU A 168 -24.02 -8.45 -5.76
CA GLU A 168 -23.55 -7.46 -6.74
C GLU A 168 -22.62 -6.42 -6.10
N LEU A 169 -22.97 -5.93 -4.91
CA LEU A 169 -22.13 -5.02 -4.15
C LEU A 169 -20.80 -5.66 -3.76
N THR A 170 -20.80 -6.97 -3.44
CA THR A 170 -19.57 -7.69 -3.13
C THR A 170 -18.64 -7.73 -4.33
N GLU A 171 -19.15 -7.98 -5.53
CA GLU A 171 -18.36 -7.93 -6.77
C GLU A 171 -17.85 -6.52 -7.06
N ALA A 172 -18.67 -5.49 -6.84
CA ALA A 172 -18.23 -4.10 -6.97
C ALA A 172 -17.10 -3.76 -5.97
N ALA A 173 -17.20 -4.23 -4.73
CA ALA A 173 -16.14 -4.06 -3.72
C ALA A 173 -14.85 -4.81 -4.10
N GLU A 174 -14.94 -5.99 -4.74
CA GLU A 174 -13.76 -6.69 -5.29
C GLU A 174 -13.05 -5.82 -6.33
N ARG A 175 -13.80 -5.21 -7.25
CA ARG A 175 -13.23 -4.28 -8.25
C ARG A 175 -12.61 -3.05 -7.60
N GLN A 176 -13.27 -2.49 -6.60
CA GLN A 176 -12.73 -1.35 -5.85
C GLN A 176 -11.41 -1.71 -5.14
N LEU A 177 -11.33 -2.91 -4.55
CA LEU A 177 -10.09 -3.40 -3.94
C LEU A 177 -8.98 -3.56 -4.99
N LEU A 178 -9.29 -4.07 -6.18
CA LEU A 178 -8.32 -4.18 -7.27
C LEU A 178 -7.78 -2.81 -7.70
N GLU A 179 -8.64 -1.79 -7.74
CA GLU A 179 -8.24 -0.42 -8.08
C GLU A 179 -7.32 0.18 -7.00
N VAL A 180 -7.68 0.00 -5.73
CA VAL A 180 -6.85 0.38 -4.57
C VAL A 180 -5.49 -0.32 -4.60
N LEU A 181 -5.46 -1.62 -4.92
CA LEU A 181 -4.24 -2.43 -5.00
C LEU A 181 -3.49 -2.31 -6.35
N SER A 182 -4.01 -1.57 -7.33
CA SER A 182 -3.48 -1.56 -8.70
C SER A 182 -2.00 -1.15 -8.77
N ASN A 183 -1.58 -0.21 -7.92
CA ASN A 183 -0.18 0.19 -7.78
C ASN A 183 0.71 -0.97 -7.30
N ASP A 184 0.21 -1.79 -6.38
CA ASP A 184 0.94 -2.92 -5.82
C ASP A 184 1.01 -4.08 -6.84
N VAL A 185 -0.07 -4.35 -7.58
CA VAL A 185 -0.09 -5.34 -8.68
C VAL A 185 0.93 -4.97 -9.77
N TRP A 186 0.99 -3.69 -10.14
CA TRP A 186 1.98 -3.20 -11.12
C TRP A 186 3.42 -3.38 -10.61
N SER A 187 3.66 -3.12 -9.32
CA SER A 187 4.96 -3.33 -8.68
C SER A 187 5.37 -4.81 -8.66
N LEU A 188 4.41 -5.72 -8.45
CA LEU A 188 4.66 -7.17 -8.46
C LEU A 188 4.99 -7.66 -9.87
N HIS A 189 4.24 -7.23 -10.89
CA HIS A 189 4.48 -7.61 -12.28
C HIS A 189 5.86 -7.12 -12.78
N THR A 190 6.23 -5.89 -12.42
CA THR A 190 7.57 -5.37 -12.73
C THR A 190 8.67 -6.10 -11.97
N GLY A 191 8.46 -6.45 -10.71
CA GLY A 191 9.38 -7.26 -9.91
C GLY A 191 9.57 -8.68 -10.49
N ALA A 192 8.48 -9.36 -10.84
CA ALA A 192 8.50 -10.69 -11.45
C ALA A 192 9.22 -10.68 -12.80
N LYS A 193 8.92 -9.71 -13.68
CA LYS A 193 9.60 -9.54 -14.96
C LYS A 193 11.11 -9.28 -14.78
N MET A 194 11.49 -8.50 -13.77
CA MET A 194 12.90 -8.26 -13.46
C MET A 194 13.59 -9.54 -12.94
N LEU A 195 12.88 -10.35 -12.15
CA LEU A 195 13.36 -11.62 -11.65
C LEU A 195 13.55 -12.62 -12.79
N GLU A 196 12.56 -12.79 -13.67
CA GLU A 196 12.65 -13.63 -14.88
C GLU A 196 13.84 -13.20 -15.75
N GLN A 197 13.99 -11.90 -15.99
CA GLN A 197 15.12 -11.38 -16.76
C GLN A 197 16.46 -11.69 -16.08
N SER A 198 16.55 -11.57 -14.74
CA SER A 198 17.77 -11.90 -14.00
C SER A 198 18.09 -13.41 -14.01
N LEU A 199 17.08 -14.28 -14.01
CA LEU A 199 17.23 -15.73 -14.10
C LEU A 199 17.64 -16.15 -15.52
N HIS A 200 17.05 -15.56 -16.55
CA HIS A 200 17.46 -15.75 -17.95
C HIS A 200 18.88 -15.25 -18.20
N GLN A 201 19.26 -14.11 -17.62
CA GLN A 201 20.62 -13.59 -17.75
C GLN A 201 21.64 -14.41 -16.96
N SER A 202 21.26 -14.97 -15.81
CA SER A 202 22.12 -15.86 -15.01
C SER A 202 22.31 -17.22 -15.66
N SER A 203 21.25 -17.81 -16.23
CA SER A 203 21.34 -19.04 -17.03
C SER A 203 22.18 -18.82 -18.30
N ALA A 204 22.00 -17.70 -19.02
CA ALA A 204 22.85 -17.35 -20.16
C ALA A 204 24.34 -17.19 -19.79
N ARG A 205 24.66 -16.71 -18.58
CA ARG A 205 26.04 -16.65 -18.07
C ARG A 205 26.63 -18.02 -17.72
N LEU A 206 25.80 -18.98 -17.32
CA LEU A 206 26.23 -20.35 -17.02
C LEU A 206 26.50 -21.18 -18.29
N HIS A 207 26.03 -20.72 -19.46
CA HIS A 207 26.25 -21.37 -20.76
C HIS A 207 27.42 -20.78 -21.58
N LEU A 208 28.16 -19.80 -21.05
CA LEU A 208 29.43 -19.41 -21.65
C LEU A 208 30.44 -20.55 -21.42
N PRO A 209 31.02 -21.17 -22.47
CA PRO A 209 32.07 -22.15 -22.26
C PRO A 209 33.19 -21.45 -21.51
N LEU A 210 33.62 -22.04 -20.38
CA LEU A 210 34.85 -21.67 -19.71
C LEU A 210 35.96 -21.83 -20.75
N SER A 211 36.31 -20.73 -21.41
CA SER A 211 37.42 -20.66 -22.35
C SER A 211 38.64 -21.14 -21.58
N LYS A 212 39.11 -22.34 -21.95
CA LYS A 212 40.27 -23.00 -21.36
C LYS A 212 41.43 -22.01 -21.38
N LYS A 213 41.77 -21.51 -20.19
CA LYS A 213 43.07 -20.94 -19.91
C LYS A 213 44.01 -22.13 -19.71
N GLY A 214 44.92 -22.32 -20.65
CA GLY A 214 45.93 -23.37 -20.60
C GLY A 214 46.31 -23.83 -21.99
N GLU A 215 47.20 -23.10 -22.63
CA GLU A 215 48.56 -23.53 -23.02
C GLU A 215 49.37 -22.30 -23.46
#